data_AF-A0A1M5Q7F9-F1
#
_entry.id   AF-A0A1M5Q7F9-F1
#
_cell.length_a   1.000
_cell.length_b   1.000
_cell.length_c   1.000
_cell.angle_alpha   90.00
_cell.angle_beta   90.00
_cell.angle_gamma   90.00
#
_symmetry.space_group_name_H-M   'P 1'
#
loop_
_entity.id
_entity.type
_entity.pdbx_description
1 polymer ?
#
loop_
_entity_poly.entity_id
_entity_poly.type
_entity_poly.pdbx_seq_one_letter_code
_entity_poly.pdbx_strand_id
1 'polypeptide(L)' 'MSKAGLDNRHRNKDGEISHKHGNTLIRTLRRIYGPSFAAGYPDTEKLSEVLVQLNDTSLSQLRRDHETGHLEHKIANASK' A
#
# COMPACT_ATOMS: atom_id res chain seq x y z
N MET A 1 -6.84 -24.07 -29.63
CA MET A 1 -5.92 -23.70 -28.54
C MET A 1 -5.55 -22.24 -28.71
N SER A 2 -5.89 -21.38 -27.73
CA SER A 2 -5.24 -20.08 -27.40
C SER A 2 -6.19 -19.18 -26.62
N LYS A 3 -5.99 -19.06 -25.30
CA LYS A 3 -5.90 -17.74 -24.66
C LYS A 3 -5.19 -17.86 -23.32
N ALA A 4 -4.12 -17.07 -23.23
CA ALA A 4 -3.07 -17.12 -22.22
C ALA A 4 -3.60 -17.05 -20.78
N GLY A 5 -2.96 -17.84 -19.91
CA GLY A 5 -3.12 -17.73 -18.47
C GLY A 5 -2.72 -16.34 -18.00
N LEU A 6 -3.64 -15.64 -17.35
CA LEU A 6 -3.40 -14.41 -16.61
C LEU A 6 -4.27 -14.41 -15.34
N ASP A 7 -4.08 -15.45 -14.53
CA ASP A 7 -4.53 -15.49 -13.14
C ASP A 7 -3.40 -15.04 -12.18
N ASN A 8 -2.48 -14.19 -12.67
CA ASN A 8 -1.40 -13.60 -11.87
C ASN A 8 -1.73 -12.17 -11.41
N ARG A 9 -3.01 -11.83 -11.29
CA ARG A 9 -3.48 -10.45 -10.98
C ARG A 9 -3.29 -10.02 -9.52
N HIS A 10 -2.46 -10.74 -8.76
CA HIS A 10 -2.23 -10.47 -7.35
C HIS A 10 -0.88 -9.79 -7.06
N ARG A 11 0.16 -9.99 -7.89
CA ARG A 11 1.51 -9.47 -7.59
C ARG A 11 1.84 -8.08 -8.17
N ASN A 12 1.08 -7.62 -9.14
CA ASN A 12 1.31 -6.34 -9.80
C ASN A 12 0.73 -5.15 -9.04
N LYS A 13 -0.37 -5.33 -8.30
CA LYS A 13 -0.99 -4.23 -7.53
C LYS A 13 -0.04 -3.66 -6.50
N ASP A 14 0.66 -4.55 -5.78
CA ASP A 14 1.63 -4.17 -4.77
C ASP A 14 2.85 -3.47 -5.41
N GLY A 15 3.31 -3.95 -6.57
CA GLY A 15 4.33 -3.29 -7.37
C GLY A 15 3.93 -1.88 -7.83
N GLU A 16 2.69 -1.69 -8.28
CA GLU A 16 2.16 -0.38 -8.68
C GLU A 16 2.02 0.58 -7.49
N ILE A 17 1.54 0.08 -6.34
CA ILE A 17 1.45 0.87 -5.11
C ILE A 17 2.86 1.26 -4.63
N SER A 18 3.83 0.35 -4.67
CA SER A 18 5.23 0.65 -4.36
C SER A 18 5.81 1.67 -5.33
N HIS A 19 5.52 1.56 -6.62
CA HIS A 19 6.03 2.50 -7.62
C HIS A 19 5.41 3.90 -7.48
N LYS A 20 4.09 4.01 -7.27
CA LYS A 20 3.37 5.29 -7.14
C LYS A 20 3.51 5.93 -5.76
N HIS A 21 3.38 5.12 -4.71
CA HIS A 21 3.26 5.57 -3.34
C HIS A 21 4.33 4.99 -2.41
N GLY A 22 5.30 4.22 -2.90
CA GLY A 22 6.31 3.57 -2.08
C GLY A 22 7.19 4.54 -1.30
N ASN A 23 7.38 5.78 -1.78
CA ASN A 23 8.11 6.81 -1.04
C ASN A 23 7.31 7.41 0.14
N THR A 24 6.06 7.00 0.35
CA THR A 24 5.24 7.42 1.48
C THR A 24 5.76 6.79 2.76
N LEU A 25 5.88 7.58 3.81
CA LEU A 25 6.35 7.11 5.12
C LEU A 25 5.23 6.39 5.88
N ILE A 26 5.61 5.38 6.67
CA ILE A 26 4.68 4.63 7.51
C ILE A 26 3.95 5.53 8.50
N ARG A 27 4.59 6.58 9.02
CA ARG A 27 3.93 7.60 9.85
C ARG A 27 2.68 8.20 9.21
N THR A 28 2.73 8.43 7.90
CA THR A 28 1.64 9.05 7.14
C THR A 28 0.51 8.04 6.97
N LEU A 29 0.83 6.80 6.63
CA LEU A 29 -0.16 5.72 6.52
C LEU A 29 -0.82 5.42 7.86
N ARG A 30 -0.07 5.47 8.97
CA ARG A 30 -0.64 5.34 10.32
C ARG A 30 -1.58 6.49 10.70
N ARG A 31 -1.38 7.69 10.15
CA ARG A 31 -2.34 8.80 10.33
C ARG A 31 -3.66 8.55 9.58
N ILE A 32 -3.62 7.82 8.47
CA ILE A 32 -4.79 7.52 7.61
C ILE A 32 -5.55 6.30 8.12
N TYR A 33 -4.82 5.21 8.38
CA TYR A 33 -5.36 3.88 8.69
C TYR A 33 -5.34 3.56 10.18
N GLY A 34 -4.64 4.36 10.99
CA GLY A 34 -4.46 4.16 12.41
C GLY A 34 -3.08 3.61 12.79
N PRO A 35 -2.70 3.70 14.08
CA PRO A 35 -1.38 3.29 14.58
C PRO A 35 -1.11 1.78 14.40
N SER A 36 -2.17 0.97 14.25
CA SER A 36 -2.07 -0.46 13.97
C SER A 36 -1.57 -0.78 12.56
N PHE A 37 -1.54 0.20 11.64
CA PHE A 37 -1.02 -0.02 10.30
C PHE A 37 0.49 -0.22 10.32
N ALA A 38 0.96 -1.29 9.69
CA ALA A 38 2.37 -1.71 9.73
C ALA A 38 2.92 -1.75 11.16
N ALA A 39 2.13 -2.24 12.12
CA ALA A 39 2.56 -2.35 13.52
C ALA A 39 3.84 -3.19 13.61
N GLY A 40 4.87 -2.65 14.26
CA GLY A 40 6.22 -3.26 14.32
C GLY A 40 7.26 -2.59 13.44
N TYR A 41 6.87 -1.77 12.46
CA TYR A 41 7.81 -1.02 11.61
C TYR A 41 8.08 0.40 12.13
N PRO A 42 9.26 0.98 11.84
CA PRO A 42 9.55 2.38 12.14
C PRO A 42 8.62 3.30 11.35
N ASP A 43 8.27 4.43 11.94
CA ASP A 43 7.43 5.44 11.27
C ASP A 43 8.19 6.17 10.14
N THR A 44 9.53 6.12 10.18
CA THR A 44 10.47 6.63 9.18
C THR A 44 10.69 5.68 8.00
N GLU A 45 10.17 4.45 8.06
CA GLU A 45 10.28 3.53 6.94
C GLU A 45 9.34 3.91 5.80
N LYS A 46 9.74 3.50 4.60
CA LYS A 46 9.01 3.71 3.36
C LYS A 46 8.02 2.59 3.14
N LEU A 47 6.88 2.92 2.55
CA LEU A 47 5.88 1.95 2.15
C LEU A 47 6.48 0.88 1.25
N SER A 48 7.39 1.21 0.32
CA SER A 48 8.02 0.21 -0.57
C SER A 48 8.76 -0.90 0.18
N GLU A 49 9.45 -0.54 1.26
CA GLU A 49 10.28 -1.46 2.04
C GLU A 49 9.41 -2.39 2.89
N VAL A 50 8.39 -1.82 3.53
CA VAL A 50 7.50 -2.60 4.41
C VAL A 50 6.41 -3.33 3.63
N LEU A 51 6.12 -2.95 2.38
CA LEU A 51 4.99 -3.49 1.60
C LEU A 51 5.05 -5.01 1.51
N VAL A 52 6.25 -5.55 1.28
CA VAL A 52 6.50 -6.98 1.16
C VAL A 52 6.33 -7.73 2.48
N GLN A 53 6.44 -7.02 3.60
CA GLN A 53 6.33 -7.58 4.96
C GLN A 53 5.02 -7.21 5.67
N LEU A 54 4.12 -6.48 5.00
CA LEU A 54 2.82 -6.12 5.56
C LEU A 54 1.90 -7.34 5.70
N ASN A 55 1.09 -7.32 6.75
CA ASN A 55 0.03 -8.30 6.96
C ASN A 55 -1.10 -8.13 5.93
N ASP A 56 -1.82 -9.22 5.68
CA ASP A 56 -2.90 -9.29 4.68
C ASP A 56 -4.00 -8.23 4.91
N THR A 57 -4.31 -7.92 6.18
CA THR A 57 -5.28 -6.87 6.53
C THR A 57 -4.84 -5.48 6.07
N SER A 58 -3.58 -5.09 6.33
CA SER A 58 -3.04 -3.80 5.91
C SER A 58 -2.92 -3.71 4.39
N LEU A 59 -2.49 -4.79 3.74
CA LEU A 59 -2.45 -4.88 2.27
C LEU A 59 -3.83 -4.78 1.65
N SER A 60 -4.83 -5.46 2.21
CA SER A 60 -6.21 -5.41 1.72
C SER A 60 -6.80 -4.00 1.80
N GLN A 61 -6.53 -3.26 2.89
CA GLN A 61 -6.96 -1.86 3.01
C GLN A 61 -6.27 -0.96 1.98
N LEU A 62 -4.94 -1.08 1.87
CA LEU A 62 -4.13 -0.29 0.94
C LEU A 62 -4.54 -0.52 -0.52
N ARG A 63 -4.75 -1.79 -0.90
CA ARG A 63 -5.19 -2.19 -2.24
C ARG A 63 -6.58 -1.65 -2.56
N ARG A 64 -7.53 -1.73 -1.62
CA ARG A 64 -8.87 -1.17 -1.83
C ARG A 64 -8.84 0.33 -2.07
N ASP A 65 -8.10 1.09 -1.26
CA ASP A 65 -8.00 2.54 -1.46
C ASP A 65 -7.23 2.93 -2.72
N HIS A 66 -6.26 2.12 -3.14
CA HIS A 66 -5.59 2.31 -4.42
C HIS A 66 -6.56 2.04 -5.58
N GLU A 67 -7.35 0.98 -5.51
CA GLU A 67 -8.36 0.64 -6.53
C GLU A 67 -9.47 1.69 -6.64
N THR A 68 -9.85 2.35 -5.54
CA THR A 68 -10.82 3.46 -5.55
C THR A 68 -10.19 4.82 -5.87
N GLY A 69 -8.87 4.90 -5.99
CA GLY A 69 -8.14 6.18 -6.17
C GLY A 69 -8.13 7.07 -4.93
N HIS A 70 -8.63 6.61 -3.79
CA HIS A 70 -8.66 7.38 -2.54
C HIS A 70 -7.31 7.43 -1.83
N LEU A 71 -6.42 6.48 -2.12
CA LEU A 71 -5.11 6.37 -1.46
C LEU A 71 -4.29 7.66 -1.62
N GLU A 72 -4.21 8.20 -2.83
CA GLU A 72 -3.47 9.43 -3.12
C GLU A 72 -4.01 10.62 -2.33
N HIS A 73 -5.33 10.81 -2.32
CA HIS A 73 -5.97 11.91 -1.61
C HIS A 73 -5.76 11.82 -0.09
N LYS A 74 -5.84 10.60 0.46
CA LYS A 74 -5.59 10.34 1.89
C LYS A 74 -4.13 10.64 2.26
N ILE A 75 -3.17 10.21 1.43
CA ILE A 75 -1.74 10.50 1.63
C ILE A 75 -1.46 12.00 1.55
N ALA A 76 -2.03 12.69 0.57
CA ALA A 76 -1.88 14.13 0.42
C ALA A 76 -2.45 14.90 1.63
N ASN A 77 -3.58 14.45 2.19
CA ASN A 77 -4.14 15.06 3.39
C ASN A 77 -3.29 14.77 4.64
N ALA A 78 -2.79 13.54 4.78
CA ALA A 78 -2.01 13.14 5.95
C ALA A 78 -0.56 13.65 5.96
N SER A 79 -0.03 14.02 4.79
CA SER A 79 1.32 14.60 4.64
C SER A 79 1.37 16.12 4.82
N LYS A 80 0.21 16.78 4.94
CA LYS A 80 0.10 18.15 5.46
C LYS A 80 0.30 18.19 6.97
#